data_AF-A0A2H9NS46-F1
#
_entry.id   AF-A0A2H9NS46-F1
#
_cell.length_a   1.000
_cell.length_b   1.000
_cell.length_c   1.000
_cell.angle_alpha   90.00
_cell.angle_beta   90.00
_cell.angle_gamma   90.00
#
_symmetry.space_group_name_H-M   'P 1'
#
loop_
_entity.id
_entity.type
_entity.pdbx_description
1 polymer ?
#
loop_
_entity_poly.entity_id
_entity_poly.type
_entity_poly.pdbx_seq_one_letter_code
_entity_poly.pdbx_strand_id
1 'polypeptide(L)'
;MRKYVLICVLAVLFSLGVVLGGNYNMMVGNTAEINGNTISLENVGSSGVVRLNINGVSYSVEGTEKHAGFEITVVNYTYDEILVNRKATLNISIYVAPGKVLMVGQSDTTHDKTVTLNNVGSTGSVRVFVIDNSETEICTITGTEICSGIKITVVDFYYDEYLKNRWAKLSFEEECFDSDGENYYEKGYCKTTRPNELYYDFCIDNSKLAEYHCIGEGVSSTCAYLTSGVYCKNGCRDGACLDYNKKISISDLTCNNGKITMKLKNEGGLDITHADLKVLIDNVDVSEEMYFGVIYVGSTFTSFIDKGYTGKHIILAVAPSNSVRQTVYCQGAVTTTTVASSICTDSDGGKDYYTKGTTLIKGSQYATDFCWNYDEGKYGSCEGNEEGCVLVEHSCKDYWDGTYGYGWKEKYKCPNGCKDGACIKETTECRIDEDCPKLVCIKAPCPQYKCLDGKCVLEYSTTTTLPKTDEKMCKEGGGEWKQFGSGCHDECWIVRSKEPVKCTMALSYGCDCGDDKCWNGRSCEDNYPTSSTTIPINRCPNGCLMNDICLPFGNRVKVESTPSYCDIDKTIKPQKEMEDSCMNDYECLSNDCSDSKCVSTYSLLQKIWEFLKNIFSFRS
;
A
#
# COMPACT_ATOMS: atom_id res chain seq x y z
N MET A 1 -41.97 -32.93 -35.91
CA MET A 1 -41.83 -34.12 -35.02
C MET A 1 -40.46 -34.02 -34.35
N ARG A 2 -40.33 -33.42 -33.16
CA ARG A 2 -40.22 -34.07 -31.82
C ARG A 2 -39.04 -35.08 -31.76
N LYS A 3 -38.02 -35.01 -30.90
CA LYS A 3 -37.91 -34.51 -29.51
C LYS A 3 -36.47 -34.11 -29.10
N TYR A 4 -36.40 -33.22 -28.12
CA TYR A 4 -35.28 -32.90 -27.21
C TYR A 4 -34.81 -34.09 -26.37
N VAL A 5 -33.51 -34.13 -26.00
CA VAL A 5 -33.07 -34.45 -24.62
C VAL A 5 -31.88 -33.55 -24.27
N LEU A 6 -32.12 -32.66 -23.31
CA LEU A 6 -31.15 -31.91 -22.53
C LEU A 6 -30.93 -32.71 -21.24
N ILE A 7 -29.70 -33.10 -20.89
CA ILE A 7 -29.35 -33.43 -19.50
C ILE A 7 -28.02 -32.75 -19.16
N CYS A 8 -28.15 -31.74 -18.31
CA CYS A 8 -27.09 -31.10 -17.55
C CYS A 8 -27.15 -31.73 -16.15
N VAL A 9 -26.04 -32.26 -15.62
CA VAL A 9 -25.84 -32.46 -14.17
C VAL A 9 -24.41 -32.06 -13.81
N LEU A 10 -24.33 -31.09 -12.91
CA LEU A 10 -23.14 -30.58 -12.24
C LEU A 10 -22.51 -31.61 -11.28
N ALA A 11 -21.18 -31.61 -11.29
CA ALA A 11 -20.25 -31.53 -10.16
C ALA A 11 -20.18 -32.62 -9.05
N VAL A 12 -18.90 -32.90 -8.73
CA VAL A 12 -18.30 -33.42 -7.47
C VAL A 12 -18.26 -34.95 -7.28
N LEU A 13 -17.07 -35.54 -7.46
CA LEU A 13 -16.31 -36.20 -6.38
C LEU A 13 -14.92 -36.65 -6.87
N PHE A 14 -13.90 -36.06 -6.25
CA PHE A 14 -12.52 -36.58 -6.21
C PHE A 14 -12.48 -37.95 -5.52
N SER A 15 -11.43 -38.72 -5.82
CA SER A 15 -11.00 -40.01 -5.24
C SER A 15 -11.46 -41.27 -5.98
N LEU A 16 -10.59 -41.71 -6.91
CA LEU A 16 -10.18 -43.08 -7.26
C LEU A 16 -9.55 -43.00 -8.67
N GLY A 17 -8.30 -43.45 -8.80
CA GLY A 17 -7.49 -43.27 -10.00
C GLY A 17 -8.21 -43.71 -11.29
N VAL A 18 -8.57 -42.73 -12.12
CA VAL A 18 -9.09 -42.98 -13.45
C VAL A 18 -7.89 -43.05 -14.39
N VAL A 19 -7.59 -44.25 -14.89
CA VAL A 19 -6.69 -44.41 -16.04
C VAL A 19 -7.43 -43.85 -17.26
N LEU A 20 -7.20 -42.57 -17.56
CA LEU A 20 -7.54 -41.97 -18.85
C LEU A 20 -6.34 -42.20 -19.77
N GLY A 21 -6.24 -43.41 -20.30
CA GLY A 21 -5.24 -43.79 -21.29
C GLY A 21 -5.82 -44.71 -22.36
N GLY A 22 -5.48 -44.46 -23.63
CA GLY A 22 -6.04 -45.19 -24.77
C GLY A 22 -5.04 -45.37 -25.92
N ASN A 23 -5.30 -46.35 -26.78
CA ASN A 23 -4.52 -46.56 -28.00
C ASN A 23 -5.13 -45.76 -29.17
N TYR A 24 -4.31 -44.93 -29.80
CA TYR A 24 -4.68 -44.07 -30.92
C TYR A 24 -3.93 -44.52 -32.16
N ASN A 25 -4.66 -44.90 -33.21
CA ASN A 25 -4.08 -45.20 -34.51
C ASN A 25 -4.19 -43.94 -35.37
N MET A 26 -3.07 -43.29 -35.62
CA MET A 26 -3.04 -42.00 -36.31
C MET A 26 -2.23 -42.14 -37.60
N MET A 27 -2.75 -41.59 -38.70
CA MET A 27 -1.97 -41.27 -39.90
C MET A 27 -1.48 -39.83 -39.81
N VAL A 28 -0.41 -39.50 -40.53
CA VAL A 28 0.08 -38.12 -40.58
C VAL A 28 -1.03 -37.16 -41.00
N GLY A 29 -1.21 -36.09 -40.24
CA GLY A 29 -2.28 -35.10 -40.38
C GLY A 29 -3.56 -35.43 -39.60
N ASN A 30 -3.68 -36.62 -38.97
CA ASN A 30 -4.78 -36.90 -38.07
C ASN A 30 -4.62 -36.14 -36.75
N THR A 31 -5.74 -35.79 -36.15
CA THR A 31 -5.86 -35.13 -34.85
C THR A 31 -6.70 -35.99 -33.90
N ALA A 32 -6.43 -35.88 -32.60
CA ALA A 32 -7.19 -36.48 -31.51
C ALA A 32 -7.36 -35.43 -30.40
N GLU A 33 -8.55 -35.34 -29.82
CA GLU A 33 -8.80 -34.50 -28.66
C GLU A 33 -8.77 -35.34 -27.39
N ILE A 34 -7.85 -35.02 -26.46
CA ILE A 34 -7.67 -35.74 -25.20
C ILE A 34 -7.62 -34.73 -24.06
N ASN A 35 -8.58 -34.82 -23.14
CA ASN A 35 -8.68 -33.94 -21.97
C ASN A 35 -8.63 -32.44 -22.31
N GLY A 36 -9.28 -32.04 -23.40
CA GLY A 36 -9.29 -30.65 -23.87
C GLY A 36 -8.04 -30.21 -24.64
N ASN A 37 -7.10 -31.12 -24.92
CA ASN A 37 -5.91 -30.86 -25.73
C ASN A 37 -6.04 -31.49 -27.11
N THR A 38 -5.58 -30.79 -28.14
CA THR A 38 -5.52 -31.28 -29.52
C THR A 38 -4.14 -31.86 -29.80
N ILE A 39 -4.08 -33.16 -30.06
CA ILE A 39 -2.85 -33.89 -30.40
C ILE A 39 -2.93 -34.31 -31.86
N SER A 40 -1.91 -34.00 -32.66
CA SER A 40 -1.84 -34.37 -34.07
C SER A 40 -0.54 -35.09 -34.41
N LEU A 41 -0.62 -36.02 -35.35
CA LEU A 41 0.57 -36.73 -35.84
C LEU A 41 1.18 -35.94 -37.00
N GLU A 42 2.35 -35.34 -36.80
CA GLU A 42 3.05 -34.56 -37.83
C GLU A 42 3.92 -35.42 -38.73
N ASN A 43 4.60 -36.43 -38.17
CA ASN A 43 5.48 -37.30 -38.95
C ASN A 43 5.82 -38.60 -38.21
N VAL A 44 6.29 -39.60 -38.96
CA VAL A 44 6.91 -40.83 -38.46
C VAL A 44 8.24 -40.99 -39.18
N GLY A 45 9.34 -41.14 -38.44
CA GLY A 45 10.67 -41.40 -38.97
C GLY A 45 10.88 -42.88 -39.28
N SER A 46 11.84 -43.20 -40.16
CA SER A 46 12.19 -44.59 -40.49
C SER A 46 12.78 -45.37 -39.31
N SER A 47 13.35 -44.66 -38.32
CA SER A 47 13.85 -45.22 -37.06
C SER A 47 12.76 -45.45 -35.99
N GLY A 48 11.51 -45.05 -36.25
CA GLY A 48 10.42 -45.18 -35.27
C GLY A 48 10.19 -43.98 -34.37
N VAL A 49 10.98 -42.91 -34.53
CA VAL A 49 10.73 -41.63 -33.87
C VAL A 49 9.46 -41.00 -34.45
N VAL A 50 8.50 -40.71 -33.58
CA VAL A 50 7.22 -40.11 -33.97
C VAL A 50 7.22 -38.63 -33.61
N ARG A 51 6.81 -37.77 -34.55
CA ARG A 51 6.65 -36.33 -34.30
C ARG A 51 5.18 -36.00 -34.10
N LEU A 52 4.85 -35.46 -32.94
CA LEU A 52 3.49 -35.11 -32.52
C LEU A 52 3.38 -33.62 -32.30
N ASN A 53 2.22 -33.02 -32.59
CA ASN A 53 1.92 -31.65 -32.23
C ASN A 53 0.78 -31.62 -31.22
N ILE A 54 1.06 -31.11 -30.02
CA ILE A 54 0.12 -30.98 -28.91
C ILE A 54 -0.15 -29.48 -28.71
N ASN A 55 -1.38 -29.04 -28.97
CA ASN A 55 -1.81 -27.64 -28.87
C ASN A 55 -0.89 -26.62 -29.59
N GLY A 56 -0.33 -27.00 -30.73
CA GLY A 56 0.57 -26.15 -31.51
C GLY A 56 2.06 -26.42 -31.28
N VAL A 57 2.43 -27.30 -30.34
CA VAL A 57 3.83 -27.59 -29.99
C VAL A 57 4.28 -28.96 -30.49
N SER A 58 5.36 -29.01 -31.27
CA SER A 58 5.94 -30.27 -31.79
C SER A 58 6.84 -30.97 -30.76
N TYR A 59 6.62 -32.27 -30.54
CA TYR A 59 7.43 -33.18 -29.74
C TYR A 59 7.91 -34.35 -30.59
N SER A 60 9.12 -34.84 -30.34
CA SER A 60 9.61 -36.12 -30.87
C SER A 60 9.55 -37.15 -29.77
N VAL A 61 9.01 -38.33 -30.05
CA VAL A 61 8.85 -39.42 -29.09
C VAL A 61 9.46 -40.69 -29.63
N GLU A 62 10.34 -41.32 -28.86
CA GLU A 62 10.92 -42.63 -29.12
C GLU A 62 10.64 -43.58 -27.94
N GLY A 63 9.88 -44.65 -28.18
CA GLY A 63 9.46 -45.55 -27.09
C GLY A 63 8.40 -44.90 -26.19
N THR A 64 8.65 -44.82 -24.87
CA THR A 64 7.74 -44.21 -23.88
C THR A 64 8.36 -42.95 -23.29
N GLU A 65 7.73 -41.81 -23.51
CA GLU A 65 8.18 -40.52 -22.99
C GLU A 65 7.01 -39.70 -22.42
N LYS A 66 7.32 -38.65 -21.66
CA LYS A 66 6.33 -37.79 -21.01
C LYS A 66 6.44 -36.37 -21.53
N HIS A 67 5.36 -35.87 -22.12
CA HIS A 67 5.29 -34.55 -22.76
C HIS A 67 3.93 -33.92 -22.54
N ALA A 68 3.90 -32.62 -22.22
CA ALA A 68 2.67 -31.82 -22.16
C ALA A 68 1.55 -32.40 -21.28
N GLY A 69 1.90 -33.04 -20.16
CA GLY A 69 0.94 -33.68 -19.25
C GLY A 69 0.44 -35.05 -19.71
N PHE A 70 1.08 -35.66 -20.71
CA PHE A 70 0.79 -37.00 -21.20
C PHE A 70 2.01 -37.91 -21.07
N GLU A 71 1.80 -39.17 -20.72
CA GLU A 71 2.74 -40.25 -21.02
C GLU A 71 2.34 -40.87 -22.35
N ILE A 72 3.25 -40.81 -23.32
CA ILE A 72 3.05 -41.18 -24.71
C ILE A 72 4.00 -42.33 -25.03
N THR A 73 3.44 -43.47 -25.42
CA THR A 73 4.19 -44.64 -25.87
C THR A 73 3.95 -44.90 -27.34
N VAL A 74 5.02 -44.96 -28.14
CA VAL A 74 4.97 -45.45 -29.52
C VAL A 74 4.86 -46.98 -29.48
N VAL A 75 3.64 -47.49 -29.68
CA VAL A 75 3.35 -48.93 -29.64
C VAL A 75 3.77 -49.61 -30.94
N ASN A 76 3.47 -48.97 -32.07
CA ASN A 76 3.84 -49.45 -33.39
C ASN A 76 3.91 -48.27 -34.38
N TYR A 77 4.64 -48.43 -35.48
CA TYR A 77 4.74 -47.41 -36.51
C TYR A 77 4.91 -48.01 -37.91
N THR A 78 4.57 -47.23 -38.93
CA THR A 78 4.82 -47.56 -40.33
C THR A 78 5.38 -46.33 -41.02
N TYR A 79 6.60 -46.48 -41.53
CA TYR A 79 7.24 -45.50 -42.39
C TYR A 79 6.95 -45.82 -43.86
N ASP A 80 6.75 -44.76 -44.65
CA ASP A 80 6.55 -44.82 -46.09
C ASP A 80 7.21 -43.58 -46.73
N GLU A 81 7.71 -43.71 -47.96
CA GLU A 81 8.31 -42.60 -48.70
C GLU A 81 7.30 -41.46 -48.94
N ILE A 82 6.01 -41.79 -49.03
CA ILE A 82 4.91 -40.85 -49.17
C ILE A 82 4.41 -40.44 -47.77
N LEU A 83 4.57 -39.16 -47.41
CA LEU A 83 4.30 -38.61 -46.07
C LEU A 83 2.92 -38.97 -45.51
N VAL A 84 1.86 -38.90 -46.32
CA VAL A 84 0.47 -39.15 -45.88
C VAL A 84 0.18 -40.63 -45.58
N ASN A 85 1.02 -41.56 -46.04
CA ASN A 85 0.87 -43.00 -45.77
C ASN A 85 1.52 -43.41 -44.43
N ARG A 86 2.28 -42.50 -43.81
CA ARG A 86 2.94 -42.74 -42.53
C ARG A 86 1.92 -42.78 -41.40
N LYS A 87 2.09 -43.72 -40.48
CA LYS A 87 1.16 -43.94 -39.37
C LYS A 87 1.86 -44.44 -38.12
N ALA A 88 1.27 -44.16 -36.97
CA ALA A 88 1.70 -44.65 -35.67
C ALA A 88 0.50 -45.11 -34.84
N THR A 89 0.71 -46.15 -34.04
CA THR A 89 -0.15 -46.53 -32.93
C THR A 89 0.48 -46.01 -31.66
N LEU A 90 -0.21 -45.12 -30.96
CA LEU A 90 0.27 -44.45 -29.75
C LEU A 90 -0.60 -44.85 -28.56
N ASN A 91 0.01 -45.25 -27.45
CA ASN A 91 -0.69 -45.28 -26.18
C ASN A 91 -0.48 -43.92 -25.50
N ILE A 92 -1.57 -43.17 -25.32
CA ILE A 92 -1.51 -41.84 -24.70
C ILE A 92 -2.33 -41.88 -23.43
N SER A 93 -1.69 -41.62 -22.29
CA SER A 93 -2.33 -41.53 -20.99
C SER A 93 -2.05 -40.20 -20.30
N ILE A 94 -3.00 -39.72 -19.51
CA ILE A 94 -2.82 -38.48 -18.74
C ILE A 94 -1.80 -38.75 -17.63
N TYR A 95 -0.70 -37.99 -17.64
CA TYR A 95 0.32 -38.01 -16.61
C TYR A 95 0.31 -36.68 -15.85
N VAL A 96 -0.27 -36.67 -14.66
CA VAL A 96 -0.24 -35.51 -13.76
C VAL A 96 0.93 -35.66 -12.79
N ALA A 97 2.12 -35.21 -13.18
CA ALA A 97 3.16 -34.93 -12.17
C ALA A 97 2.68 -33.78 -11.27
N PRO A 98 2.90 -33.83 -9.94
CA PRO A 98 2.68 -32.69 -9.06
C PRO A 98 3.58 -31.52 -9.50
N GLY A 99 3.07 -30.29 -9.38
CA GLY A 99 3.76 -29.07 -9.79
C GLY A 99 2.82 -28.02 -10.41
N LYS A 100 3.20 -26.75 -10.32
CA LYS A 100 2.44 -25.60 -10.82
C LYS A 100 3.01 -25.12 -12.15
N VAL A 101 2.14 -24.82 -13.11
CA VAL A 101 2.55 -24.24 -14.40
C VAL A 101 2.52 -22.73 -14.28
N LEU A 102 3.65 -22.09 -14.60
CA LEU A 102 3.78 -20.64 -14.70
C LEU A 102 4.09 -20.27 -16.14
N MET A 103 3.40 -19.26 -16.68
CA MET A 103 3.81 -18.56 -17.89
C MET A 103 4.85 -17.50 -17.53
N VAL A 104 5.70 -17.10 -18.48
CA VAL A 104 6.66 -16.01 -18.24
C VAL A 104 5.92 -14.73 -17.79
N GLY A 105 6.37 -14.16 -16.68
CA GLY A 105 5.78 -13.00 -16.01
C GLY A 105 4.71 -13.35 -14.97
N GLN A 106 4.27 -14.61 -14.89
CA GLN A 106 3.38 -15.06 -13.83
C GLN A 106 4.16 -15.41 -12.58
N SER A 107 3.51 -15.14 -11.45
CA SER A 107 4.01 -15.42 -10.13
C SER A 107 3.08 -16.36 -9.40
N ASP A 108 3.64 -17.09 -8.46
CA ASP A 108 2.89 -17.88 -7.50
C ASP A 108 3.54 -17.76 -6.13
N THR A 109 2.70 -17.83 -5.10
CA THR A 109 3.17 -17.78 -3.71
C THR A 109 3.26 -19.21 -3.20
N THR A 110 4.44 -19.59 -2.75
CA THR A 110 4.71 -20.87 -2.11
C THR A 110 5.68 -20.66 -0.97
N HIS A 111 5.34 -21.21 0.20
CA HIS A 111 6.14 -21.09 1.41
C HIS A 111 6.51 -19.63 1.74
N ASP A 112 5.49 -18.76 1.72
CA ASP A 112 5.57 -17.31 1.97
C ASP A 112 6.51 -16.50 1.06
N LYS A 113 7.06 -17.14 0.03
CA LYS A 113 7.88 -16.50 -1.00
C LYS A 113 7.10 -16.38 -2.30
N THR A 114 7.38 -15.33 -3.05
CA THR A 114 6.78 -15.14 -4.38
C THR A 114 7.77 -15.58 -5.44
N VAL A 115 7.43 -16.67 -6.14
CA VAL A 115 8.22 -17.21 -7.25
C VAL A 115 7.62 -16.73 -8.55
N THR A 116 8.38 -15.95 -9.33
CA THR A 116 7.97 -15.45 -10.64
C THR A 116 8.77 -16.13 -11.73
N LEU A 117 8.11 -16.69 -12.74
CA LEU A 117 8.81 -17.22 -13.89
C LEU A 117 9.32 -16.07 -14.77
N ASN A 118 10.64 -15.91 -14.87
CA ASN A 118 11.25 -14.87 -15.68
C ASN A 118 11.45 -15.32 -17.13
N ASN A 119 11.99 -16.52 -17.34
CA ASN A 119 12.27 -17.01 -18.69
C ASN A 119 12.41 -18.53 -18.73
N VAL A 120 12.27 -19.07 -19.93
CA VAL A 120 12.61 -20.46 -20.27
C VAL A 120 13.57 -20.40 -21.46
N GLY A 121 14.69 -21.11 -21.36
CA GLY A 121 15.68 -21.29 -22.41
C GLY A 121 15.33 -22.48 -23.31
N SER A 122 15.85 -22.47 -24.54
CA SER A 122 15.57 -23.52 -25.54
C SER A 122 16.07 -24.91 -25.16
N THR A 123 16.94 -24.99 -24.16
CA THR A 123 17.49 -26.24 -23.61
C THR A 123 16.83 -26.68 -22.31
N GLY A 124 15.77 -26.00 -21.85
CA GLY A 124 15.07 -26.32 -20.60
C GLY A 124 15.61 -25.66 -19.35
N SER A 125 16.57 -24.74 -19.50
CA SER A 125 16.99 -23.85 -18.41
C SER A 125 15.86 -22.88 -18.06
N VAL A 126 15.41 -22.86 -16.82
CA VAL A 126 14.32 -22.00 -16.36
C VAL A 126 14.86 -20.94 -15.42
N ARG A 127 14.62 -19.66 -15.74
CA ARG A 127 14.98 -18.54 -14.88
C ARG A 127 13.78 -18.09 -14.07
N VAL A 128 13.93 -18.00 -12.75
CA VAL A 128 12.90 -17.51 -11.83
C VAL A 128 13.44 -16.36 -10.98
N PHE A 129 12.52 -15.51 -10.52
CA PHE A 129 12.75 -14.56 -9.43
C PHE A 129 12.06 -15.08 -8.19
N VAL A 130 12.78 -15.16 -7.08
CA VAL A 130 12.21 -15.52 -5.78
C VAL A 130 12.30 -14.29 -4.89
N ILE A 131 11.15 -13.83 -4.41
CA ILE A 131 11.03 -12.68 -3.52
C ILE A 131 10.76 -13.19 -2.12
N ASP A 132 11.62 -12.82 -1.18
CA ASP A 132 11.53 -13.11 0.25
C ASP A 132 11.77 -11.80 1.02
N ASN A 133 10.83 -11.38 1.87
CA ASN A 133 10.96 -10.20 2.73
C ASN A 133 11.45 -8.90 2.03
N SER A 134 11.09 -8.70 0.76
CA SER A 134 11.50 -7.57 -0.12
C SER A 134 12.91 -7.69 -0.73
N GLU A 135 13.64 -8.76 -0.47
CA GLU A 135 14.85 -9.13 -1.21
C GLU A 135 14.47 -10.02 -2.41
N THR A 136 15.22 -9.90 -3.52
CA THR A 136 14.94 -10.68 -4.74
C THR A 136 16.19 -11.45 -5.15
N GLU A 137 16.07 -12.78 -5.19
CA GLU A 137 17.09 -13.67 -5.74
C GLU A 137 16.72 -14.10 -7.17
N ILE A 138 17.72 -14.18 -8.04
CA ILE A 138 17.55 -14.63 -9.44
C ILE A 138 18.19 -16.01 -9.58
N CYS A 139 17.39 -17.02 -9.88
CA CYS A 139 17.86 -18.39 -10.00
C CYS A 139 17.68 -18.91 -11.42
N THR A 140 18.66 -19.67 -11.89
CA THR A 140 18.62 -20.37 -13.18
C THR A 140 18.68 -21.86 -12.91
N ILE A 141 17.61 -22.57 -13.25
CA ILE A 141 17.32 -23.94 -12.83
C ILE A 141 17.44 -24.88 -14.04
N THR A 142 18.26 -25.92 -13.93
CA THR A 142 18.37 -26.99 -14.92
C THR A 142 18.13 -28.34 -14.25
N GLY A 143 16.87 -28.77 -14.22
CA GLY A 143 16.45 -29.91 -13.40
C GLY A 143 15.99 -29.44 -12.03
N THR A 144 16.83 -29.54 -11.01
CA THR A 144 16.50 -29.16 -9.62
C THR A 144 17.57 -28.25 -9.04
N GLU A 145 17.16 -27.12 -8.45
CA GLU A 145 18.05 -26.18 -7.76
C GLU A 145 17.41 -25.68 -6.46
N ILE A 146 18.22 -25.14 -5.57
CA ILE A 146 17.76 -24.43 -4.36
C ILE A 146 17.84 -22.93 -4.64
N CYS A 147 16.75 -22.21 -4.37
CA CYS A 147 16.65 -20.78 -4.58
C CYS A 147 15.93 -20.15 -3.37
N SER A 148 16.59 -19.20 -2.69
CA SER A 148 16.11 -18.59 -1.45
C SER A 148 15.58 -19.64 -0.45
N GLY A 149 16.32 -20.73 -0.30
CA GLY A 149 15.96 -21.84 0.60
C GLY A 149 14.85 -22.79 0.10
N ILE A 150 14.17 -22.52 -1.01
CA ILE A 150 13.17 -23.43 -1.60
C ILE A 150 13.86 -24.33 -2.62
N LYS A 151 13.61 -25.65 -2.55
CA LYS A 151 14.02 -26.58 -3.61
C LYS A 151 13.00 -26.54 -4.76
N ILE A 152 13.44 -26.03 -5.91
CA ILE A 152 12.63 -25.86 -7.12
C ILE A 152 13.07 -26.87 -8.17
N THR A 153 12.13 -27.67 -8.66
CA THR A 153 12.36 -28.64 -9.73
C THR A 153 11.57 -28.29 -10.98
N VAL A 154 12.24 -28.18 -12.13
CA VAL A 154 11.63 -28.10 -13.46
C VAL A 154 11.10 -29.47 -13.83
N VAL A 155 9.78 -29.61 -13.77
CA VAL A 155 9.06 -30.85 -14.10
C VAL A 155 8.81 -30.97 -15.59
N ASP A 156 8.51 -29.85 -16.24
CA ASP A 156 8.25 -29.73 -17.68
C ASP A 156 8.46 -28.27 -18.11
N PHE A 157 8.67 -28.01 -19.40
CA PHE A 157 8.84 -26.65 -19.90
C PHE A 157 8.48 -26.53 -21.38
N TYR A 158 8.20 -25.30 -21.80
CA TYR A 158 8.01 -24.94 -23.20
C TYR A 158 8.77 -23.68 -23.56
N TYR A 159 9.55 -23.78 -24.62
CA TYR A 159 10.27 -22.68 -25.23
C TYR A 159 9.62 -22.28 -26.55
N ASP A 160 9.51 -20.97 -26.75
CA ASP A 160 8.95 -20.35 -27.94
C ASP A 160 9.79 -19.12 -28.30
N GLU A 161 9.84 -18.75 -29.58
CA GLU A 161 10.54 -17.54 -30.01
C GLU A 161 9.94 -16.28 -29.38
N TYR A 162 8.63 -16.29 -29.09
CA TYR A 162 7.94 -15.21 -28.38
C TYR A 162 7.92 -15.46 -26.87
N LEU A 163 8.56 -14.57 -26.11
CA LEU A 163 8.73 -14.67 -24.65
C LEU A 163 7.42 -14.98 -23.89
N LYS A 164 6.31 -14.34 -24.29
CA LYS A 164 4.97 -14.49 -23.65
C LYS A 164 4.37 -15.90 -23.74
N ASN A 165 4.83 -16.71 -24.70
CA ASN A 165 4.31 -18.06 -24.92
C ASN A 165 5.06 -19.11 -24.09
N ARG A 166 6.20 -18.73 -23.50
CA ARG A 166 7.05 -19.64 -22.74
C ARG A 166 6.45 -19.94 -21.38
N TRP A 167 6.59 -21.18 -20.93
CA TRP A 167 6.11 -21.62 -19.62
C TRP A 167 6.97 -22.72 -19.05
N ALA A 168 6.94 -22.85 -17.73
CA ALA A 168 7.58 -23.94 -17.01
C ALA A 168 6.61 -24.51 -15.97
N LYS A 169 6.63 -25.83 -15.81
CA LYS A 169 5.99 -26.52 -14.71
C LYS A 169 7.01 -26.74 -13.62
N LEU A 170 6.79 -26.13 -12.46
CA LEU A 170 7.70 -26.16 -11.32
C LEU A 170 7.09 -26.96 -10.18
N SER A 171 7.89 -27.82 -9.54
CA SER A 171 7.57 -28.44 -8.26
C SER A 171 8.38 -27.76 -7.16
N PHE A 172 7.74 -27.49 -6.03
CA PHE A 172 8.34 -26.87 -4.86
C PHE A 172 8.35 -27.90 -3.73
N GLU A 173 9.51 -28.18 -3.17
CA GLU A 173 9.65 -29.03 -1.98
C GLU A 173 10.36 -28.22 -0.87
N GLU A 174 9.82 -28.26 0.35
CA GLU A 174 10.54 -27.88 1.57
C GLU A 174 10.77 -29.14 2.43
N GLU A 175 11.99 -29.29 2.96
CA GLU A 175 12.27 -30.37 3.92
C GLU A 175 11.87 -29.99 5.35
N CYS A 176 11.76 -28.70 5.63
CA CYS A 176 11.37 -28.12 6.90
C CYS A 176 10.45 -26.92 6.66
N PHE A 177 9.34 -26.86 7.42
CA PHE A 177 8.37 -25.77 7.45
C PHE A 177 8.30 -25.22 8.87
N ASP A 178 8.38 -23.91 9.02
CA ASP A 178 8.31 -23.19 10.29
C ASP A 178 7.13 -22.22 10.23
N SER A 179 6.22 -22.28 11.20
CA SER A 179 4.93 -21.57 11.13
C SER A 179 5.02 -20.06 11.32
N ASP A 180 6.10 -19.59 11.94
CA ASP A 180 6.27 -18.23 12.45
C ASP A 180 7.72 -17.74 12.42
N GLY A 181 8.67 -18.60 12.03
CA GLY A 181 10.07 -18.26 11.88
C GLY A 181 10.76 -18.14 13.24
N GLU A 182 11.78 -17.28 13.34
CA GLU A 182 12.38 -16.96 14.64
C GLU A 182 11.53 -15.92 15.41
N ASN A 183 10.32 -16.31 15.85
CA ASN A 183 9.38 -15.45 16.57
C ASN A 183 9.10 -15.95 18.00
N TYR A 184 9.87 -15.42 18.95
CA TYR A 184 9.81 -15.86 20.33
C TYR A 184 8.54 -15.45 21.10
N TYR A 185 7.62 -14.65 20.53
CA TYR A 185 6.49 -14.05 21.25
C TYR A 185 5.12 -14.60 20.83
N GLU A 186 5.07 -15.37 19.75
CA GLU A 186 3.92 -16.16 19.36
C GLU A 186 4.27 -17.63 19.54
N LYS A 187 3.25 -18.50 19.66
CA LYS A 187 3.52 -19.93 19.79
C LYS A 187 3.55 -20.54 18.40
N GLY A 188 4.70 -21.09 18.04
CA GLY A 188 4.96 -21.71 16.77
C GLY A 188 4.98 -23.23 16.75
N TYR A 189 5.19 -23.72 15.54
CA TYR A 189 5.54 -25.10 15.27
C TYR A 189 6.45 -25.22 14.06
N CYS A 190 7.33 -26.21 14.12
CA CYS A 190 8.18 -26.61 13.02
C CYS A 190 7.85 -28.04 12.58
N LYS A 191 7.79 -28.27 11.27
CA LYS A 191 7.45 -29.54 10.65
C LYS A 191 8.51 -29.97 9.64
N THR A 192 9.00 -31.20 9.74
CA THR A 192 9.85 -31.82 8.71
C THR A 192 9.04 -32.72 7.79
N THR A 193 9.47 -32.90 6.54
CA THR A 193 8.83 -33.85 5.60
C THR A 193 9.51 -35.22 5.56
N ARG A 194 10.80 -35.30 5.94
CA ARG A 194 11.59 -36.55 6.01
C ARG A 194 12.64 -36.52 7.15
N PRO A 195 12.38 -37.17 8.30
CA PRO A 195 11.14 -37.85 8.70
C PRO A 195 9.96 -36.87 8.79
N ASN A 196 8.71 -37.35 8.70
CA ASN A 196 7.53 -36.48 8.88
C ASN A 196 7.28 -36.25 10.37
N GLU A 197 7.92 -35.24 10.93
CA GLU A 197 7.84 -34.89 12.36
C GLU A 197 7.29 -33.48 12.54
N LEU A 198 6.66 -33.23 13.68
CA LEU A 198 6.04 -31.97 14.04
C LEU A 198 6.44 -31.63 15.47
N TYR A 199 7.03 -30.45 15.64
CA TYR A 199 7.55 -29.92 16.89
C TYR A 199 6.86 -28.60 17.20
N TYR A 200 6.51 -28.37 18.46
CA TYR A 200 5.87 -27.14 18.91
C TYR A 200 6.80 -26.38 19.83
N ASP A 201 6.70 -25.06 19.78
CA ASP A 201 7.37 -24.22 20.76
C ASP A 201 6.85 -24.50 22.15
N PHE A 202 7.77 -24.51 23.11
CA PHE A 202 7.43 -24.81 24.48
C PHE A 202 8.35 -24.10 25.46
N CYS A 203 7.79 -23.74 26.62
CA CYS A 203 8.60 -23.19 27.70
C CYS A 203 9.40 -24.30 28.37
N ILE A 204 10.73 -24.20 28.30
CA ILE A 204 11.64 -25.08 29.04
C ILE A 204 11.44 -24.86 30.54
N ASP A 205 11.34 -23.59 30.94
CA ASP A 205 10.99 -23.15 32.28
C ASP A 205 10.26 -21.80 32.23
N ASN A 206 9.93 -21.23 33.39
CA ASN A 206 9.23 -19.94 33.49
C ASN A 206 9.99 -18.75 32.88
N SER A 207 11.24 -18.89 32.46
CA SER A 207 12.11 -17.83 31.93
C SER A 207 12.77 -18.19 30.59
N LYS A 208 12.56 -19.39 30.07
CA LYS A 208 13.23 -19.90 28.87
C LYS A 208 12.28 -20.57 27.89
N LEU A 209 12.38 -20.19 26.63
CA LEU A 209 11.64 -20.74 25.50
C LEU A 209 12.51 -21.69 24.68
N ALA A 210 11.99 -22.86 24.33
CA ALA A 210 12.48 -23.67 23.23
C ALA A 210 11.69 -23.28 21.98
N GLU A 211 12.33 -22.46 21.16
CA GLU A 211 11.83 -22.06 19.83
C GLU A 211 12.25 -23.12 18.82
N TYR A 212 11.30 -23.88 18.30
CA TYR A 212 11.55 -24.79 17.20
C TYR A 212 11.43 -24.03 15.88
N HIS A 213 12.56 -23.87 15.22
CA HIS A 213 12.63 -23.23 13.93
C HIS A 213 13.37 -24.10 12.92
N CYS A 214 13.22 -23.77 11.64
CA CYS A 214 13.98 -24.45 10.59
C CYS A 214 15.44 -24.00 10.64
N ILE A 215 16.35 -24.96 10.87
CA ILE A 215 17.80 -24.75 10.82
C ILE A 215 18.42 -25.44 9.61
N GLY A 216 19.45 -24.84 9.02
CA GLY A 216 20.17 -25.37 7.85
C GLY A 216 19.63 -24.85 6.51
N GLU A 217 20.37 -25.09 5.43
CA GLU A 217 19.99 -24.65 4.08
C GLU A 217 19.62 -25.85 3.18
N GLY A 218 18.50 -25.74 2.46
CA GLY A 218 18.08 -26.74 1.46
C GLY A 218 17.73 -28.12 2.03
N VAL A 219 18.31 -29.17 1.47
CA VAL A 219 18.08 -30.60 1.82
C VAL A 219 18.76 -31.05 3.13
N SER A 220 19.27 -30.11 3.91
CA SER A 220 19.77 -30.35 5.28
C SER A 220 18.95 -29.59 6.31
N SER A 221 17.83 -28.99 5.89
CA SER A 221 16.96 -28.24 6.79
C SER A 221 16.17 -29.18 7.71
N THR A 222 16.26 -28.95 9.01
CA THR A 222 15.53 -29.73 10.03
C THR A 222 14.98 -28.80 11.10
N CYS A 223 13.96 -29.27 11.82
CA CYS A 223 13.51 -28.58 13.01
C CYS A 223 14.52 -28.75 14.13
N ALA A 224 14.93 -27.64 14.74
CA ALA A 224 15.71 -27.66 15.96
C ALA A 224 15.39 -26.44 16.83
N TYR A 225 15.81 -26.51 18.08
CA TYR A 225 15.78 -25.40 19.01
C TYR A 225 17.14 -25.28 19.71
N LEU A 226 17.46 -24.09 20.20
CA LEU A 226 18.66 -23.89 21.01
C LEU A 226 18.53 -24.63 22.34
N THR A 227 19.37 -25.64 22.60
CA THR A 227 19.28 -26.45 23.83
C THR A 227 19.45 -25.66 25.12
N SER A 228 20.08 -24.48 25.08
CA SER A 228 20.18 -23.58 26.24
C SER A 228 18.91 -22.77 26.51
N GLY A 229 17.96 -22.77 25.57
CA GLY A 229 16.75 -21.96 25.56
C GLY A 229 17.00 -20.50 25.20
N VAL A 230 16.02 -19.86 24.56
CA VAL A 230 15.92 -18.41 24.40
C VAL A 230 15.48 -17.81 25.73
N TYR A 231 16.19 -16.79 26.22
CA TYR A 231 15.84 -16.15 27.49
C TYR A 231 14.69 -15.15 27.34
N CYS A 232 13.55 -15.48 27.94
CA CYS A 232 12.40 -14.58 28.02
C CYS A 232 12.55 -13.67 29.24
N LYS A 233 12.92 -12.41 29.00
CA LYS A 233 13.12 -11.38 30.05
C LYS A 233 11.97 -11.30 31.07
N ASN A 234 10.75 -11.54 30.60
CA ASN A 234 9.50 -11.33 31.31
C ASN A 234 8.79 -12.64 31.68
N GLY A 235 9.43 -13.76 31.36
CA GLY A 235 8.91 -15.11 31.55
C GLY A 235 8.35 -15.74 30.29
N CYS A 236 8.15 -17.05 30.32
CA CYS A 236 7.61 -17.85 29.23
C CYS A 236 6.29 -18.49 29.64
N ARG A 237 5.28 -18.46 28.76
CA ARG A 237 4.00 -19.14 28.97
C ARG A 237 3.48 -19.71 27.65
N ASP A 238 3.02 -20.96 27.68
CA ASP A 238 2.43 -21.68 26.54
C ASP A 238 3.28 -21.69 25.26
N GLY A 239 4.60 -21.82 25.41
CA GLY A 239 5.51 -21.85 24.26
C GLY A 239 5.74 -20.50 23.61
N ALA A 240 5.59 -19.40 24.35
CA ALA A 240 5.98 -18.07 23.91
C ALA A 240 6.55 -17.24 25.07
N CYS A 241 7.48 -16.35 24.78
CA CYS A 241 7.92 -15.31 25.70
C CYS A 241 6.79 -14.31 25.97
N LEU A 242 6.62 -13.93 27.24
CA LEU A 242 5.69 -12.88 27.62
C LEU A 242 6.24 -11.52 27.17
N ASP A 243 5.49 -10.80 26.35
CA ASP A 243 5.79 -9.41 26.02
C ASP A 243 4.96 -8.47 26.91
N TYR A 244 5.56 -7.67 27.80
CA TYR A 244 4.79 -6.71 28.64
C TYR A 244 4.25 -5.49 27.86
N ASN A 245 4.26 -5.56 26.54
CA ASN A 245 3.63 -4.55 25.70
C ASN A 245 2.11 -4.67 25.73
N LYS A 246 1.44 -3.52 25.57
CA LYS A 246 0.00 -3.41 25.39
C LYS A 246 -0.25 -3.17 23.90
N LYS A 247 -0.31 -4.26 23.14
CA LYS A 247 -0.42 -4.29 21.68
C LYS A 247 -1.82 -4.71 21.25
N ILE A 248 -2.39 -4.05 20.24
CA ILE A 248 -3.70 -4.40 19.68
C ILE A 248 -3.65 -4.71 18.19
N SER A 249 -4.63 -5.46 17.71
CA SER A 249 -4.96 -5.62 16.30
C SER A 249 -6.47 -5.44 16.10
N ILE A 250 -6.91 -5.09 14.87
CA ILE A 250 -8.32 -5.12 14.50
C ILE A 250 -8.60 -6.46 13.83
N SER A 251 -9.31 -7.34 14.54
CA SER A 251 -9.68 -8.68 14.07
C SER A 251 -10.93 -8.69 13.18
N ASP A 252 -11.81 -7.70 13.35
CA ASP A 252 -12.99 -7.49 12.50
C ASP A 252 -13.41 -6.01 12.53
N LEU A 253 -13.88 -5.51 11.39
CA LEU A 253 -14.33 -4.12 11.23
C LEU A 253 -15.44 -4.05 10.20
N THR A 254 -16.64 -3.68 10.66
CA THR A 254 -17.83 -3.60 9.81
C THR A 254 -18.52 -2.25 9.98
N CYS A 255 -19.26 -1.83 8.95
CA CYS A 255 -20.15 -0.68 9.05
C CYS A 255 -21.50 -1.00 8.41
N ASN A 256 -22.55 -1.05 9.24
CA ASN A 256 -23.91 -1.37 8.81
C ASN A 256 -24.85 -0.24 9.25
N ASN A 257 -25.62 0.33 8.32
CA ASN A 257 -26.55 1.43 8.58
C ASN A 257 -25.92 2.61 9.34
N GLY A 258 -24.66 2.92 9.05
CA GLY A 258 -23.90 4.01 9.70
C GLY A 258 -23.40 3.71 11.12
N LYS A 259 -23.57 2.48 11.59
CA LYS A 259 -22.97 1.95 12.80
C LYS A 259 -21.66 1.24 12.47
N ILE A 260 -20.53 1.79 12.92
CA ILE A 260 -19.21 1.16 12.82
C ILE A 260 -19.03 0.23 14.02
N THR A 261 -18.76 -1.05 13.76
CA THR A 261 -18.48 -2.07 14.79
C THR A 261 -17.06 -2.57 14.60
N MET A 262 -16.26 -2.51 15.66
CA MET A 262 -14.84 -2.89 15.66
C MET A 262 -14.60 -3.99 16.69
N LYS A 263 -13.86 -5.02 16.30
CA LYS A 263 -13.42 -6.10 17.18
C LYS A 263 -11.90 -6.05 17.34
N LEU A 264 -11.45 -5.58 18.49
CA LEU A 264 -10.04 -5.49 18.84
C LEU A 264 -9.56 -6.78 19.50
N LYS A 265 -8.36 -7.24 19.16
CA LYS A 265 -7.66 -8.34 19.83
C LYS A 265 -6.46 -7.78 20.60
N ASN A 266 -6.30 -8.19 21.85
CA ASN A 266 -5.08 -7.88 22.61
C ASN A 266 -3.99 -8.89 22.24
N GLU A 267 -3.02 -8.41 21.47
CA GLU A 267 -1.83 -9.15 21.02
C GLU A 267 -0.62 -8.91 21.94
N GLY A 268 -0.81 -8.15 23.02
CA GLY A 268 0.21 -7.90 24.03
C GLY A 268 0.12 -8.89 25.19
N GLY A 269 1.09 -8.84 26.10
CA GLY A 269 1.12 -9.67 27.32
C GLY A 269 0.68 -8.97 28.60
N LEU A 270 0.12 -7.76 28.49
CA LEU A 270 -0.62 -7.09 29.57
C LEU A 270 -2.07 -6.81 29.17
N ASP A 271 -2.97 -6.83 30.15
CA ASP A 271 -4.35 -6.42 29.97
C ASP A 271 -4.41 -4.95 29.53
N ILE A 272 -5.29 -4.68 28.56
CA ILE A 272 -5.51 -3.34 28.02
C ILE A 272 -6.79 -2.82 28.64
N THR A 273 -6.66 -1.73 29.37
CA THR A 273 -7.78 -1.04 30.01
C THR A 273 -8.30 0.07 29.10
N HIS A 274 -9.47 0.63 29.41
CA HIS A 274 -10.01 1.78 28.69
C HIS A 274 -9.02 2.95 28.63
N ALA A 275 -8.26 3.20 29.71
CA ALA A 275 -7.27 4.28 29.77
C ALA A 275 -6.06 4.07 28.84
N ASP A 276 -5.83 2.84 28.37
CA ASP A 276 -4.72 2.51 27.49
C ASP A 276 -5.08 2.69 26.01
N LEU A 277 -6.36 2.77 25.67
CA LEU A 277 -6.85 2.69 24.29
C LEU A 277 -7.41 4.02 23.82
N LYS A 278 -6.95 4.48 22.65
CA LYS A 278 -7.61 5.54 21.89
C LYS A 278 -8.11 5.03 20.55
N VAL A 279 -9.28 5.47 20.12
CA VAL A 279 -9.85 5.16 18.82
C VAL A 279 -10.23 6.46 18.11
N LEU A 280 -9.68 6.65 16.92
CA LEU A 280 -9.97 7.78 16.07
C LEU A 280 -10.67 7.31 14.79
N ILE A 281 -11.66 8.09 14.36
CA ILE A 281 -12.34 7.93 13.07
C ILE A 281 -12.11 9.20 12.27
N ASP A 282 -11.41 9.09 11.14
CA ASP A 282 -10.98 10.24 10.32
C ASP A 282 -10.25 11.32 11.14
N ASN A 283 -9.39 10.86 12.06
CA ASN A 283 -8.64 11.67 13.02
C ASN A 283 -9.48 12.37 14.10
N VAL A 284 -10.77 12.03 14.24
CA VAL A 284 -11.61 12.46 15.37
C VAL A 284 -11.56 11.40 16.45
N ASP A 285 -11.10 11.76 17.65
CA ASP A 285 -11.09 10.87 18.81
C ASP A 285 -12.53 10.59 19.27
N VAL A 286 -12.93 9.31 19.26
CA VAL A 286 -14.26 8.82 19.64
C VAL A 286 -14.20 7.86 20.83
N SER A 287 -13.06 7.79 21.51
CA SER A 287 -12.77 6.78 22.54
C SER A 287 -13.78 6.78 23.69
N GLU A 288 -14.19 7.96 24.14
CA GLU A 288 -15.14 8.14 25.25
C GLU A 288 -16.59 7.76 24.87
N GLU A 289 -16.91 7.79 23.57
CA GLU A 289 -18.22 7.41 23.05
C GLU A 289 -18.32 5.90 22.79
N MET A 290 -17.17 5.23 22.72
CA MET A 290 -17.06 3.80 22.57
C MET A 290 -16.84 3.16 23.94
N TYR A 291 -17.77 2.30 24.36
CA TYR A 291 -17.57 1.54 25.59
C TYR A 291 -16.47 0.48 25.39
N PHE A 292 -15.37 0.57 26.16
CA PHE A 292 -14.33 -0.46 26.22
C PHE A 292 -14.24 -1.03 27.63
N GLY A 293 -14.38 -2.35 27.74
CA GLY A 293 -14.01 -3.09 28.96
C GLY A 293 -12.51 -3.38 29.00
N VAL A 294 -12.06 -4.11 30.02
CA VAL A 294 -10.70 -4.66 30.04
C VAL A 294 -10.59 -5.72 28.94
N ILE A 295 -9.62 -5.56 28.04
CA ILE A 295 -9.29 -6.54 27.01
C ILE A 295 -8.17 -7.42 27.56
N TYR A 296 -8.55 -8.57 28.11
CA TYR A 296 -7.60 -9.54 28.65
C TYR A 296 -6.62 -10.03 27.57
N VAL A 297 -5.39 -10.34 27.98
CA VAL A 297 -4.36 -10.92 27.10
C VAL A 297 -4.92 -12.08 26.26
N GLY A 298 -4.71 -12.02 24.94
CA GLY A 298 -5.17 -13.03 23.98
C GLY A 298 -6.68 -13.02 23.68
N SER A 299 -7.46 -12.17 24.36
CA SER A 299 -8.91 -12.05 24.14
C SER A 299 -9.26 -10.99 23.11
N THR A 300 -10.48 -11.08 22.58
CA THR A 300 -11.06 -10.04 21.72
C THR A 300 -12.15 -9.27 22.44
N PHE A 301 -12.29 -7.99 22.16
CA PHE A 301 -13.36 -7.13 22.62
C PHE A 301 -14.05 -6.43 21.44
N THR A 302 -15.38 -6.44 21.42
CA THR A 302 -16.17 -5.76 20.39
C THR A 302 -16.78 -4.50 20.96
N SER A 303 -16.55 -3.38 20.28
CA SER A 303 -17.17 -2.09 20.56
C SER A 303 -17.76 -1.48 19.29
N PHE A 304 -18.62 -0.49 19.43
CA PHE A 304 -19.28 0.14 18.30
C PHE A 304 -19.54 1.62 18.55
N ILE A 305 -19.73 2.35 17.45
CA ILE A 305 -20.19 3.73 17.44
C ILE A 305 -21.26 3.87 16.37
N ASP A 306 -22.36 4.54 16.73
CA ASP A 306 -23.53 4.71 15.86
C ASP A 306 -23.83 6.20 15.69
N LYS A 307 -23.22 6.79 14.66
CA LYS A 307 -23.36 8.22 14.30
C LYS A 307 -23.87 8.42 12.87
N GLY A 308 -24.41 7.38 12.24
CA GLY A 308 -24.89 7.49 10.86
C GLY A 308 -23.76 7.70 9.84
N TYR A 309 -22.60 7.08 10.04
CA TYR A 309 -21.45 7.17 9.12
C TYR A 309 -21.82 6.73 7.69
N THR A 310 -21.30 7.43 6.68
CA THR A 310 -21.56 7.11 5.27
C THR A 310 -20.30 7.29 4.44
N GLY A 311 -20.06 6.36 3.51
CA GLY A 311 -18.87 6.43 2.65
C GLY A 311 -17.65 5.80 3.30
N LYS A 312 -16.46 6.27 2.92
CA LYS A 312 -15.17 5.70 3.36
C LYS A 312 -14.70 6.41 4.62
N HIS A 313 -14.37 5.65 5.65
CA HIS A 313 -13.80 6.15 6.91
C HIS A 313 -12.50 5.44 7.24
N ILE A 314 -11.55 6.15 7.84
CA ILE A 314 -10.28 5.62 8.34
C ILE A 314 -10.38 5.48 9.86
N ILE A 315 -10.23 4.26 10.35
CA ILE A 315 -10.17 3.93 11.77
C ILE A 315 -8.71 3.82 12.18
N LEU A 316 -8.34 4.46 13.29
CA LEU A 316 -7.04 4.35 13.92
C LEU A 316 -7.26 3.97 15.40
N ALA A 317 -6.96 2.73 15.77
CA ALA A 317 -6.90 2.32 17.17
C ALA A 317 -5.45 2.39 17.66
N VAL A 318 -5.23 2.99 18.83
CA VAL A 318 -3.92 3.27 19.42
C VAL A 318 -3.89 2.66 20.81
N ALA A 319 -2.92 1.79 21.05
CA ALA A 319 -2.55 1.28 22.36
C ALA A 319 -1.14 1.79 22.72
N PRO A 320 -0.65 1.62 23.97
CA PRO A 320 0.64 2.17 24.38
C PRO A 320 1.83 1.64 23.58
N SER A 321 1.73 0.42 23.06
CA SER A 321 2.85 -0.23 22.36
C SER A 321 2.69 -0.26 20.84
N ASN A 322 1.52 0.07 20.28
CA ASN A 322 1.34 0.18 18.83
C ASN A 322 0.08 0.97 18.44
N SER A 323 -0.04 1.28 17.15
CA SER A 323 -1.30 1.71 16.56
C SER A 323 -1.63 0.85 15.34
N VAL A 324 -2.92 0.66 15.08
CA VAL A 324 -3.42 -0.08 13.92
C VAL A 324 -4.41 0.81 13.16
N ARG A 325 -4.25 0.84 11.84
CA ARG A 325 -5.06 1.64 10.94
C ARG A 325 -5.81 0.73 9.99
N GLN A 326 -7.11 0.94 9.83
CA GLN A 326 -7.92 0.21 8.85
C GLN A 326 -8.98 1.12 8.24
N THR A 327 -9.35 0.83 6.99
CA THR A 327 -10.43 1.55 6.30
C THR A 327 -11.71 0.74 6.37
N VAL A 328 -12.83 1.40 6.67
CA VAL A 328 -14.18 0.82 6.57
C VAL A 328 -15.03 1.60 5.57
N TYR A 329 -15.89 0.89 4.85
CA TYR A 329 -16.86 1.48 3.93
C TYR A 329 -18.26 1.31 4.49
N CYS A 330 -18.91 2.42 4.81
CA CYS A 330 -20.28 2.47 5.25
C CYS A 330 -21.21 2.62 4.05
N GLN A 331 -22.03 1.59 3.80
CA GLN A 331 -23.14 1.73 2.86
C GLN A 331 -24.14 2.70 3.46
N GLY A 332 -24.35 3.84 2.79
CA GLY A 332 -25.28 4.87 3.24
C GLY A 332 -26.66 4.26 3.46
N ALA A 333 -27.31 4.66 4.56
CA ALA A 333 -28.67 4.24 4.86
C ALA A 333 -29.58 4.60 3.69
N VAL A 334 -30.14 3.59 3.01
CA VAL A 334 -31.30 3.77 2.14
C VAL A 334 -32.45 4.13 3.07
N THR A 335 -32.82 5.40 3.07
CA THR A 335 -33.96 5.95 3.80
C THR A 335 -35.25 5.29 3.31
N THR A 336 -35.73 4.28 4.03
CA THR A 336 -37.17 4.02 4.14
C THR A 336 -37.65 4.70 5.40
N THR A 337 -38.15 5.91 5.20
CA THR A 337 -38.72 6.77 6.23
C THR A 337 -39.99 6.12 6.79
N THR A 338 -39.90 5.49 7.94
CA THR A 338 -41.00 5.48 8.91
C THR A 338 -40.66 6.50 9.98
N VAL A 339 -41.18 7.72 9.81
CA VAL A 339 -41.11 8.81 10.79
C VAL A 339 -41.80 8.35 12.08
N ALA A 340 -41.02 7.99 13.09
CA ALA A 340 -41.46 8.16 14.47
C ALA A 340 -41.00 9.55 14.90
N SER A 341 -41.95 10.48 15.02
CA SER A 341 -41.71 11.86 15.46
C SER A 341 -41.06 11.87 16.85
N SER A 342 -39.79 12.30 16.97
CA SER A 342 -39.23 12.68 18.27
C SER A 342 -39.89 13.99 18.74
N ILE A 343 -40.16 14.09 20.04
CA ILE A 343 -40.79 15.27 20.66
C ILE A 343 -39.77 16.19 21.34
N CYS A 344 -38.49 15.83 21.37
CA CYS A 344 -37.41 16.67 21.88
C CYS A 344 -36.24 16.61 20.89
N THR A 345 -35.65 17.76 20.58
CA THR A 345 -34.44 17.85 19.75
C THR A 345 -33.46 18.80 20.41
N ASP A 346 -32.18 18.45 20.46
CA ASP A 346 -31.12 19.34 20.92
C ASP A 346 -30.18 19.73 19.78
N SER A 347 -29.74 20.99 19.76
CA SER A 347 -28.93 21.52 18.65
C SER A 347 -27.44 21.20 18.76
N ASP A 348 -26.96 20.83 19.94
CA ASP A 348 -25.57 20.42 20.22
C ASP A 348 -25.40 18.89 20.31
N GLY A 349 -26.49 18.14 20.15
CA GLY A 349 -26.47 16.68 20.19
C GLY A 349 -26.64 16.07 21.58
N GLY A 350 -27.01 16.84 22.61
CA GLY A 350 -27.36 16.31 23.92
C GLY A 350 -26.83 17.15 25.07
N LYS A 351 -25.84 16.63 25.81
CA LYS A 351 -25.11 17.39 26.84
C LYS A 351 -23.72 17.72 26.29
N ASP A 352 -23.50 18.95 25.85
CA ASP A 352 -22.21 19.48 25.44
C ASP A 352 -21.92 20.83 26.13
N TYR A 353 -21.17 20.76 27.23
CA TYR A 353 -20.84 21.95 28.01
C TYR A 353 -19.99 23.00 27.27
N TYR A 354 -19.45 22.71 26.09
CA TYR A 354 -18.54 23.59 25.36
C TYR A 354 -19.10 24.12 24.04
N THR A 355 -20.32 23.73 23.68
CA THR A 355 -21.04 24.23 22.52
C THR A 355 -22.41 24.69 22.98
N LYS A 356 -22.81 25.91 22.64
CA LYS A 356 -24.13 26.41 23.04
C LYS A 356 -25.25 25.61 22.35
N GLY A 357 -26.01 24.86 23.13
CA GLY A 357 -27.18 24.08 22.74
C GLY A 357 -28.50 24.82 22.86
N THR A 358 -29.52 24.29 22.17
CA THR A 358 -30.91 24.74 22.21
C THR A 358 -31.82 23.53 22.09
N THR A 359 -32.50 23.25 23.19
CA THR A 359 -33.49 22.19 23.28
C THR A 359 -34.83 22.70 22.76
N LEU A 360 -35.42 21.98 21.80
CA LEU A 360 -36.80 22.18 21.33
C LEU A 360 -37.68 21.02 21.82
N ILE A 361 -38.88 21.32 22.31
CA ILE A 361 -39.89 20.31 22.63
C ILE A 361 -41.09 20.50 21.68
N LYS A 362 -41.42 19.45 20.92
CA LYS A 362 -42.45 19.43 19.87
C LYS A 362 -42.26 20.57 18.86
N GLY A 363 -41.00 20.85 18.52
CA GLY A 363 -40.60 21.91 17.59
C GLY A 363 -40.69 23.34 18.15
N SER A 364 -41.08 23.52 19.41
CA SER A 364 -41.06 24.83 20.08
C SER A 364 -39.82 24.95 20.96
N GLN A 365 -39.15 26.10 20.95
CA GLN A 365 -37.98 26.34 21.78
C GLN A 365 -38.34 26.19 23.26
N TYR A 366 -37.67 25.27 23.94
CA TYR A 366 -37.85 25.03 25.36
C TYR A 366 -36.86 25.85 26.17
N ALA A 367 -35.57 25.71 25.85
CA ALA A 367 -34.50 26.44 26.50
C ALA A 367 -33.23 26.42 25.63
N THR A 368 -32.31 27.31 25.96
CA THR A 368 -30.99 27.45 25.33
C THR A 368 -29.98 27.56 26.45
N ASP A 369 -28.77 27.07 26.25
CA ASP A 369 -27.74 27.13 27.29
C ASP A 369 -27.34 28.55 27.62
N PHE A 370 -27.10 28.79 28.90
CA PHE A 370 -26.73 30.10 29.41
C PHE A 370 -25.85 30.02 30.64
N CYS A 371 -25.04 31.06 30.83
CA CYS A 371 -24.21 31.24 32.01
C CYS A 371 -25.02 31.96 33.10
N TRP A 372 -25.00 31.45 34.33
CA TRP A 372 -25.78 32.00 35.44
C TRP A 372 -25.03 31.96 36.76
N ASN A 373 -25.16 33.03 37.56
CA ASN A 373 -24.62 33.10 38.90
C ASN A 373 -25.73 32.83 39.93
N TYR A 374 -25.50 31.86 40.82
CA TYR A 374 -26.44 31.46 41.87
C TYR A 374 -26.09 31.99 43.28
N ASP A 375 -25.01 32.75 43.44
CA ASP A 375 -24.60 33.27 44.75
C ASP A 375 -25.53 34.40 45.22
N GLU A 376 -25.94 34.33 46.49
CA GLU A 376 -26.79 35.34 47.13
C GLU A 376 -26.09 36.71 47.10
N GLY A 377 -26.65 37.65 46.33
CA GLY A 377 -26.10 39.00 46.12
C GLY A 377 -25.57 39.28 44.72
N LYS A 378 -25.38 38.26 43.86
CA LYS A 378 -24.95 38.39 42.45
C LYS A 378 -25.84 37.66 41.44
N TYR A 379 -27.09 37.37 41.83
CA TYR A 379 -28.01 36.56 41.04
C TYR A 379 -28.28 37.15 39.64
N GLY A 380 -27.95 36.41 38.58
CA GLY A 380 -28.15 36.90 37.21
C GLY A 380 -27.23 36.24 36.18
N SER A 381 -27.29 36.75 34.94
CA SER A 381 -26.34 36.39 33.88
C SER A 381 -24.92 36.76 34.30
N CYS A 382 -23.97 35.89 33.99
CA CYS A 382 -22.55 36.10 34.29
C CYS A 382 -21.68 35.63 33.13
N GLU A 383 -20.43 36.09 33.09
CA GLU A 383 -19.40 35.60 32.17
C GLU A 383 -18.08 35.41 32.92
N GLY A 384 -17.20 34.55 32.40
CA GLY A 384 -15.89 34.28 32.97
C GLY A 384 -15.92 33.27 34.11
N ASN A 385 -14.86 33.25 34.93
CA ASN A 385 -14.63 32.26 35.98
C ASN A 385 -14.92 32.77 37.39
N GLU A 386 -15.86 33.71 37.52
CA GLU A 386 -16.24 34.24 38.82
C GLU A 386 -16.84 33.15 39.73
N GLU A 387 -16.68 33.32 41.04
CA GLU A 387 -17.31 32.46 42.05
C GLU A 387 -18.85 32.51 41.88
N GLY A 388 -19.49 31.35 41.96
CA GLY A 388 -20.94 31.19 41.69
C GLY A 388 -21.36 31.15 40.22
N CYS A 389 -20.52 31.60 39.27
CA CYS A 389 -20.84 31.55 37.83
C CYS A 389 -20.69 30.13 37.27
N VAL A 390 -21.79 29.56 36.77
CA VAL A 390 -21.88 28.20 36.22
C VAL A 390 -22.60 28.20 34.87
N LEU A 391 -22.36 27.17 34.05
CA LEU A 391 -23.16 26.87 32.88
C LEU A 391 -24.46 26.19 33.31
N VAL A 392 -25.59 26.65 32.77
CA VAL A 392 -26.87 25.96 32.84
C VAL A 392 -27.12 25.28 31.51
N GLU A 393 -26.83 23.98 31.48
CA GLU A 393 -26.93 23.09 30.33
C GLU A 393 -28.35 22.57 30.19
N HIS A 394 -28.95 22.70 29.00
CA HIS A 394 -30.24 22.14 28.64
C HIS A 394 -30.03 21.03 27.62
N SER A 395 -30.59 19.87 27.92
CA SER A 395 -30.42 18.66 27.10
C SER A 395 -31.73 17.89 26.97
N CYS A 396 -31.93 17.20 25.85
CA CYS A 396 -32.94 16.15 25.78
C CYS A 396 -32.54 14.91 26.61
N LYS A 397 -33.47 14.40 27.43
CA LYS A 397 -33.27 13.18 28.22
C LYS A 397 -34.46 12.22 28.09
N ASP A 398 -34.20 10.93 27.89
CA ASP A 398 -35.23 9.89 27.79
C ASP A 398 -35.83 9.50 29.16
N TYR A 399 -37.06 8.97 29.14
CA TYR A 399 -37.64 8.31 30.31
C TYR A 399 -36.96 6.96 30.58
N TRP A 400 -37.05 6.52 31.84
CA TRP A 400 -36.45 5.27 32.35
C TRP A 400 -36.97 3.99 31.69
N ASP A 401 -38.09 4.06 30.96
CA ASP A 401 -38.70 2.95 30.21
C ASP A 401 -38.33 2.96 28.72
N GLY A 402 -37.43 3.85 28.29
CA GLY A 402 -36.99 3.97 26.90
C GLY A 402 -38.00 4.70 25.99
N THR A 403 -38.99 5.39 26.56
CA THR A 403 -39.94 6.21 25.79
C THR A 403 -39.58 7.70 25.80
N TYR A 404 -39.84 8.37 24.66
CA TYR A 404 -39.70 9.80 24.29
C TYR A 404 -39.15 10.84 25.30
N GLY A 405 -38.08 11.56 24.94
CA GLY A 405 -37.39 12.52 25.81
C GLY A 405 -38.09 13.85 26.16
N TYR A 406 -37.71 14.41 27.32
CA TYR A 406 -38.11 15.71 27.86
C TYR A 406 -36.90 16.63 28.05
N GLY A 407 -37.13 17.95 28.16
CA GLY A 407 -36.05 18.90 28.44
C GLY A 407 -35.54 18.76 29.88
N TRP A 408 -34.25 18.51 30.02
CA TRP A 408 -33.53 18.45 31.29
C TRP A 408 -32.65 19.67 31.45
N LYS A 409 -32.35 20.08 32.69
CA LYS A 409 -31.35 21.10 32.96
C LYS A 409 -30.35 20.66 34.01
N GLU A 410 -29.08 20.98 33.78
CA GLU A 410 -27.98 20.68 34.68
C GLU A 410 -27.12 21.92 34.93
N LYS A 411 -26.56 22.02 36.14
CA LYS A 411 -25.63 23.10 36.49
C LYS A 411 -24.23 22.53 36.45
N TYR A 412 -23.37 23.12 35.62
CA TYR A 412 -22.00 22.66 35.45
C TYR A 412 -21.01 23.81 35.72
N LYS A 413 -20.06 23.59 36.63
CA LYS A 413 -19.00 24.57 36.90
C LYS A 413 -17.93 24.44 35.83
N CYS A 414 -17.91 25.39 34.89
CA CYS A 414 -16.89 25.45 33.85
C CYS A 414 -15.49 25.62 34.45
N PRO A 415 -14.50 24.78 34.07
CA PRO A 415 -13.13 24.87 34.59
C PRO A 415 -12.49 26.25 34.37
N ASN A 416 -12.72 26.84 33.20
CA ASN A 416 -12.13 28.11 32.78
C ASN A 416 -13.15 29.25 32.66
N GLY A 417 -14.29 29.09 33.32
CA GLY A 417 -15.39 30.04 33.25
C GLY A 417 -16.36 29.80 32.10
N CYS A 418 -17.51 30.44 32.19
CA CYS A 418 -18.62 30.30 31.25
C CYS A 418 -18.74 31.57 30.40
N LYS A 419 -18.96 31.45 29.10
CA LYS A 419 -19.24 32.58 28.21
C LYS A 419 -20.26 32.20 27.15
N ASP A 420 -21.23 33.08 26.90
CA ASP A 420 -22.24 32.91 25.84
C ASP A 420 -23.09 31.63 25.89
N GLY A 421 -23.18 30.98 27.05
CA GLY A 421 -23.89 29.71 27.21
C GLY A 421 -23.05 28.48 26.86
N ALA A 422 -21.72 28.58 26.95
CA ALA A 422 -20.80 27.46 26.87
C ALA A 422 -19.60 27.69 27.78
N CYS A 423 -18.89 26.63 28.14
CA CYS A 423 -17.62 26.73 28.87
C CYS A 423 -16.51 27.23 27.95
N ILE A 424 -15.67 28.11 28.49
CA ILE A 424 -14.46 28.60 27.82
C ILE A 424 -13.49 27.42 27.72
N LYS A 425 -13.06 27.08 26.50
CA LYS A 425 -11.99 26.09 26.27
C LYS A 425 -10.66 26.72 26.68
N GLU A 426 -9.82 25.93 27.35
CA GLU A 426 -8.43 26.30 27.61
C GLU A 426 -7.74 26.49 26.25
N THR A 427 -7.09 27.63 26.01
CA THR A 427 -6.15 27.76 24.90
C THR A 427 -4.88 27.03 25.30
N THR A 428 -4.88 25.71 25.13
CA THR A 428 -3.69 24.88 25.33
C THR A 428 -2.74 25.15 24.17
N GLU A 429 -1.61 25.80 24.46
CA GLU A 429 -0.46 25.82 23.55
C GLU A 429 -0.04 24.37 23.27
N CYS A 430 0.14 24.00 21.99
CA CYS A 430 0.66 22.68 21.65
C CYS A 430 2.10 22.51 22.17
N ARG A 431 2.47 21.30 22.56
CA ARG A 431 3.81 20.92 23.00
C ARG A 431 4.55 20.24 21.85
N ILE A 432 5.67 20.83 21.42
CA ILE A 432 6.44 20.38 20.25
C ILE A 432 6.86 18.90 20.35
N ASP A 433 7.19 18.43 21.56
CA ASP A 433 7.71 17.07 21.78
C ASP A 433 6.61 15.99 21.87
N GLU A 434 5.37 16.39 22.16
CA GLU A 434 4.24 15.47 22.44
C GLU A 434 3.17 15.51 21.35
N ASP A 435 2.88 16.70 20.80
CA ASP A 435 1.75 16.93 19.88
C ASP A 435 2.17 17.06 18.41
N CYS A 436 3.43 17.39 18.13
CA CYS A 436 3.90 17.54 16.75
C CYS A 436 4.50 16.22 16.21
N PRO A 437 4.26 15.89 14.92
CA PRO A 437 4.81 14.69 14.31
C PRO A 437 6.35 14.64 14.40
N LYS A 438 6.91 13.45 14.59
CA LYS A 438 8.38 13.27 14.49
C LYS A 438 8.83 13.56 13.05
N LEU A 439 9.64 14.61 12.89
CA LEU A 439 10.21 15.00 11.61
C LEU A 439 11.36 14.06 11.24
N VAL A 440 11.21 13.32 10.14
CA VAL A 440 12.32 12.62 9.50
C VAL A 440 12.95 13.57 8.49
N CYS A 441 14.11 14.10 8.84
CA CYS A 441 14.80 15.12 8.06
C CYS A 441 15.63 14.48 6.94
N ILE A 442 15.28 14.78 5.69
CA ILE A 442 16.00 14.31 4.49
C ILE A 442 16.96 15.35 3.89
N LYS A 443 16.92 16.61 4.36
CA LYS A 443 17.87 17.69 3.99
C LYS A 443 17.94 18.77 5.07
N ALA A 444 19.14 19.28 5.36
CA ALA A 444 19.41 20.30 6.40
C ALA A 444 19.44 21.74 5.83
N PRO A 445 19.16 22.80 6.62
CA PRO A 445 18.74 22.75 8.03
C PRO A 445 17.33 22.18 8.15
N CYS A 446 17.15 21.27 9.11
CA CYS A 446 15.86 20.63 9.33
C CYS A 446 14.85 21.70 9.77
N PRO A 447 13.67 21.78 9.13
CA PRO A 447 12.62 22.64 9.63
C PRO A 447 12.26 22.20 11.05
N GLN A 448 11.98 23.15 11.93
CA GLN A 448 11.50 22.87 13.28
C GLN A 448 10.00 23.16 13.32
N TYR A 449 9.25 22.34 14.04
CA TYR A 449 7.86 22.70 14.34
C TYR A 449 7.85 23.83 15.35
N LYS A 450 6.99 24.80 15.11
CA LYS A 450 6.60 25.84 16.07
C LYS A 450 5.10 25.79 16.25
N CYS A 451 4.66 26.13 17.46
CA CYS A 451 3.25 26.22 17.78
C CYS A 451 2.74 27.64 17.50
N LEU A 452 1.73 27.74 16.64
CA LEU A 452 0.99 28.97 16.36
C LEU A 452 -0.50 28.65 16.43
N ASP A 453 -1.23 29.30 17.35
CA ASP A 453 -2.68 29.13 17.55
C ASP A 453 -3.13 27.65 17.70
N GLY A 454 -2.37 26.87 18.48
CA GLY A 454 -2.68 25.45 18.75
C GLY A 454 -2.42 24.51 17.58
N LYS A 455 -1.71 24.96 16.53
CA LYS A 455 -1.33 24.15 15.37
C LYS A 455 0.19 24.11 15.18
N CYS A 456 0.71 22.93 14.85
CA CYS A 456 2.10 22.75 14.47
C CYS A 456 2.33 23.36 13.07
N VAL A 457 3.12 24.42 13.00
CA VAL A 457 3.57 25.05 11.74
C VAL A 457 5.08 24.86 11.58
N LEU A 458 5.53 24.67 10.34
CA LEU A 458 6.95 24.46 10.04
C LEU A 458 7.67 25.82 9.93
N GLU A 459 8.75 26.01 10.70
CA GLU A 459 9.63 27.18 10.66
C GLU A 459 11.05 26.73 10.26
N TYR A 460 11.68 27.44 9.31
CA TYR A 460 13.04 27.15 8.88
C TYR A 460 14.03 27.99 9.68
N SER A 461 14.84 27.35 10.52
CA SER A 461 15.81 28.03 11.39
C SER A 461 16.97 28.61 10.58
N THR A 462 17.14 29.93 10.68
CA THR A 462 18.34 30.63 10.24
C THR A 462 19.28 30.83 11.42
N THR A 463 20.14 29.85 11.77
CA THR A 463 21.54 30.06 12.26
C THR A 463 22.27 28.80 12.79
N THR A 464 23.20 28.30 11.96
CA THR A 464 24.62 27.92 12.22
C THR A 464 25.08 27.05 13.41
N THR A 465 25.43 25.80 13.09
CA THR A 465 26.77 25.21 13.36
C THR A 465 27.37 24.79 12.02
N LEU A 466 28.57 25.27 11.65
CA LEU A 466 29.18 25.17 10.31
C LEU A 466 29.09 23.76 9.69
N PRO A 467 28.16 23.52 8.76
CA PRO A 467 28.18 22.34 7.90
C PRO A 467 29.24 22.58 6.82
N LYS A 468 29.85 21.51 6.30
CA LYS A 468 30.50 21.63 4.99
C LYS A 468 29.42 22.16 4.03
N THR A 469 29.71 23.23 3.30
CA THR A 469 28.75 23.80 2.35
C THR A 469 28.35 22.74 1.32
N ASP A 470 27.11 22.76 0.84
CA ASP A 470 26.62 21.86 -0.21
C ASP A 470 27.55 21.85 -1.43
N GLU A 471 28.16 23.01 -1.74
CA GLU A 471 29.22 23.17 -2.73
C GLU A 471 30.45 22.30 -2.46
N LYS A 472 30.92 22.27 -1.21
CA LYS A 472 32.08 21.46 -0.83
C LYS A 472 31.75 19.98 -0.90
N MET A 473 30.54 19.59 -0.48
CA MET A 473 30.09 18.20 -0.57
C MET A 473 29.98 17.75 -2.03
N CYS A 474 29.41 18.58 -2.90
CA CYS A 474 29.33 18.32 -4.33
C CYS A 474 30.71 18.08 -4.96
N LYS A 475 31.66 18.99 -4.69
CA LYS A 475 33.04 18.89 -5.19
C LYS A 475 33.77 17.66 -4.66
N GLU A 476 33.60 17.32 -3.38
CA GLU A 476 34.19 16.10 -2.78
C GLU A 476 33.51 14.82 -3.31
N GLY A 477 32.22 14.89 -3.65
CA GLY A 477 31.42 13.78 -4.18
C GLY A 477 31.53 13.55 -5.68
N GLY A 478 32.40 14.29 -6.37
CA GLY A 478 32.71 14.09 -7.79
C GLY A 478 31.86 14.89 -8.79
N GLY A 479 31.13 15.91 -8.33
CA GLY A 479 30.34 16.80 -9.18
C GLY A 479 30.85 18.25 -9.22
N GLU A 480 30.27 19.06 -10.11
CA GLU A 480 30.53 20.49 -10.23
C GLU A 480 29.39 21.31 -9.61
N TRP A 481 29.73 22.33 -8.82
CA TRP A 481 28.73 23.21 -8.22
C TRP A 481 28.40 24.36 -9.17
N LYS A 482 27.16 24.40 -9.68
CA LYS A 482 26.72 25.42 -10.67
C LYS A 482 25.31 25.93 -10.38
N GLN A 483 24.95 27.05 -11.03
CA GLN A 483 23.61 27.62 -10.95
C GLN A 483 22.69 26.98 -11.99
N PHE A 484 21.50 26.56 -11.57
CA PHE A 484 20.46 25.98 -12.41
C PHE A 484 19.29 26.95 -12.57
N GLY A 485 18.55 26.77 -13.67
CA GLY A 485 17.34 27.53 -13.97
C GLY A 485 16.13 27.22 -13.07
N SER A 486 16.22 26.20 -12.22
CA SER A 486 15.14 25.74 -11.32
C SER A 486 15.71 25.04 -10.09
N GLY A 487 14.85 24.71 -9.12
CA GLY A 487 15.20 23.87 -7.96
C GLY A 487 15.44 22.39 -8.28
N CYS A 488 15.21 21.96 -9.52
CA CYS A 488 15.60 20.63 -9.98
C CYS A 488 17.02 20.70 -10.52
N HIS A 489 17.96 20.42 -9.62
CA HIS A 489 19.37 20.22 -9.96
C HIS A 489 19.54 18.82 -10.54
N ASP A 490 20.78 18.35 -10.64
CA ASP A 490 21.08 17.03 -11.20
C ASP A 490 20.84 15.90 -10.18
N GLU A 491 19.66 15.86 -9.54
CA GLU A 491 19.37 14.96 -8.42
C GLU A 491 18.84 13.58 -8.87
N CYS A 492 19.32 12.50 -8.27
CA CYS A 492 18.99 11.13 -8.68
C CYS A 492 17.52 10.78 -8.58
N TRP A 493 16.84 11.31 -7.57
CA TRP A 493 15.40 11.06 -7.40
C TRP A 493 14.57 11.70 -8.53
N ILE A 494 15.08 12.74 -9.19
CA ILE A 494 14.42 13.40 -10.32
C ILE A 494 14.53 12.53 -11.57
N VAL A 495 15.75 12.07 -11.87
CA VAL A 495 16.03 11.23 -13.05
C VAL A 495 15.34 9.86 -12.94
N ARG A 496 15.17 9.35 -11.71
CA ARG A 496 14.55 8.04 -11.44
C ARG A 496 13.04 8.09 -11.21
N SER A 497 12.43 9.27 -11.15
CA SER A 497 10.99 9.41 -10.89
C SER A 497 10.18 8.90 -12.07
N LYS A 498 9.23 7.99 -11.78
CA LYS A 498 8.20 7.54 -12.74
C LYS A 498 7.05 8.54 -12.90
N GLU A 499 6.98 9.54 -12.02
CA GLU A 499 5.96 10.59 -12.02
C GLU A 499 6.55 11.96 -12.39
N PRO A 500 5.76 12.87 -12.99
CA PRO A 500 6.23 14.21 -13.33
C PRO A 500 6.67 15.00 -12.09
N VAL A 501 7.93 15.44 -12.06
CA VAL A 501 8.49 16.25 -10.98
C VAL A 501 8.22 17.73 -11.23
N LYS A 502 7.70 18.44 -10.22
CA LYS A 502 7.50 19.89 -10.25
C LYS A 502 8.66 20.59 -9.52
N CYS A 503 9.36 21.45 -10.23
CA CYS A 503 10.54 22.16 -9.75
C CYS A 503 10.18 23.57 -9.27
N THR A 504 10.93 24.12 -8.32
CA THR A 504 10.78 25.53 -7.96
C THR A 504 11.30 26.43 -9.08
N MET A 505 10.65 27.58 -9.28
CA MET A 505 10.95 28.52 -10.37
C MET A 505 12.11 29.48 -10.06
N ALA A 506 12.85 29.26 -8.97
CA ALA A 506 13.93 30.13 -8.53
C ALA A 506 15.28 29.63 -9.05
N LEU A 507 16.12 30.56 -9.54
CA LEU A 507 17.53 30.29 -9.78
C LEU A 507 18.14 29.76 -8.48
N SER A 508 18.71 28.58 -8.54
CA SER A 508 19.28 27.92 -7.37
C SER A 508 20.55 27.18 -7.73
N TYR A 509 21.49 27.14 -6.78
CA TYR A 509 22.75 26.43 -6.96
C TYR A 509 22.58 24.98 -6.52
N GLY A 510 23.20 24.07 -7.26
CA GLY A 510 23.12 22.63 -7.04
C GLY A 510 24.35 21.90 -7.55
N CYS A 511 24.39 20.60 -7.28
CA CYS A 511 25.45 19.73 -7.81
C CYS A 511 25.09 19.26 -9.21
N ASP A 512 26.09 19.27 -10.09
CA ASP A 512 26.05 18.77 -11.46
C ASP A 512 26.97 17.56 -11.58
N CYS A 513 26.39 16.40 -11.88
CA CYS A 513 27.08 15.14 -12.01
C CYS A 513 27.37 14.76 -13.47
N GLY A 514 26.86 15.55 -14.42
CA GLY A 514 27.06 15.37 -15.85
C GLY A 514 26.04 14.39 -16.46
N ASP A 515 26.10 14.19 -17.76
CA ASP A 515 24.96 13.64 -18.52
C ASP A 515 24.53 12.21 -18.13
N ASP A 516 25.45 11.38 -17.63
CA ASP A 516 25.21 9.97 -17.32
C ASP A 516 25.06 9.67 -15.81
N LYS A 517 25.19 10.69 -14.96
CA LYS A 517 25.17 10.55 -13.51
C LYS A 517 24.27 11.58 -12.85
N CYS A 518 23.86 11.30 -11.63
CA CYS A 518 23.05 12.16 -10.80
C CYS A 518 23.60 12.24 -9.37
N TRP A 519 23.19 13.26 -8.64
CA TRP A 519 23.54 13.56 -7.27
C TRP A 519 22.57 12.86 -6.32
N ASN A 520 23.09 12.07 -5.38
CA ASN A 520 22.28 11.37 -4.37
C ASN A 520 22.29 12.09 -3.00
N GLY A 521 22.81 13.33 -2.93
CA GLY A 521 23.06 14.04 -1.68
C GLY A 521 24.46 13.84 -1.09
N ARG A 522 25.27 12.92 -1.63
CA ARG A 522 26.61 12.59 -1.11
C ARG A 522 27.68 12.39 -2.20
N SER A 523 27.34 11.77 -3.31
CA SER A 523 28.26 11.50 -4.44
C SER A 523 27.50 11.43 -5.76
N CYS A 524 28.21 11.66 -6.87
CA CYS A 524 27.68 11.42 -8.20
C CYS A 524 27.67 9.91 -8.51
N GLU A 525 26.51 9.38 -8.88
CA GLU A 525 26.28 7.98 -9.21
C GLU A 525 25.52 7.84 -10.52
N ASP A 526 25.52 6.66 -11.15
CA ASP A 526 24.89 6.46 -12.45
C ASP A 526 23.39 6.78 -12.40
N ASN A 527 22.89 7.45 -13.44
CA ASN A 527 21.50 7.87 -13.55
C ASN A 527 20.52 6.71 -13.32
N TYR A 528 20.90 5.51 -13.78
CA TYR A 528 20.19 4.26 -13.52
C TYR A 528 21.19 3.19 -13.03
N PRO A 529 20.91 2.48 -11.93
CA PRO A 529 21.75 1.36 -11.51
C PRO A 529 21.78 0.31 -12.63
N THR A 530 22.96 -0.25 -12.90
CA THR A 530 23.28 -1.10 -14.05
C THR A 530 22.55 -2.46 -14.01
N SER A 531 21.27 -2.46 -14.35
CA SER A 531 20.47 -3.64 -14.74
C SER A 531 19.23 -3.21 -15.54
N SER A 532 19.47 -2.53 -16.67
CA SER A 532 18.39 -2.19 -17.61
C SER A 532 18.95 -2.02 -19.02
N THR A 533 18.74 -3.02 -19.86
CA THR A 533 19.00 -2.92 -21.30
C THR A 533 17.78 -3.41 -22.08
N THR A 534 16.85 -2.48 -22.34
CA THR A 534 16.23 -2.28 -23.66
C THR A 534 15.48 -0.92 -23.70
N ILE A 535 16.04 0.06 -24.42
CA ILE A 535 15.40 1.30 -24.92
C ILE A 535 15.13 1.03 -26.42
N PRO A 536 13.93 1.29 -27.01
CA PRO A 536 13.43 2.64 -27.37
C PRO A 536 11.89 2.78 -27.30
N ILE A 537 11.22 3.93 -27.10
CA ILE A 537 11.25 5.27 -27.71
C ILE A 537 10.52 6.23 -26.74
N ASN A 538 11.26 6.92 -25.85
CA ASN A 538 10.88 8.25 -25.35
C ASN A 538 12.13 8.84 -24.68
N ARG A 539 12.97 9.51 -25.47
CA ARG A 539 14.30 9.95 -24.99
C ARG A 539 14.23 10.90 -23.79
N CYS A 540 13.09 11.55 -23.54
CA CYS A 540 12.84 12.34 -22.34
C CYS A 540 11.43 11.99 -21.77
N PRO A 541 11.31 11.07 -20.79
CA PRO A 541 10.02 10.67 -20.25
C PRO A 541 9.29 11.84 -19.58
N ASN A 542 10.04 12.74 -18.91
CA ASN A 542 9.52 13.87 -18.13
C ASN A 542 9.97 15.24 -18.68
N GLY A 543 10.11 15.38 -20.00
CA GLY A 543 10.62 16.61 -20.59
C GLY A 543 10.70 16.62 -22.12
N CYS A 544 11.32 17.67 -22.66
CA CYS A 544 11.56 17.89 -24.08
C CYS A 544 13.02 17.58 -24.42
N LEU A 545 13.25 17.04 -25.62
CA LEU A 545 14.61 16.80 -26.13
C LEU A 545 15.10 18.04 -26.88
N MET A 546 16.23 18.62 -26.47
CA MET A 546 16.87 19.74 -27.16
C MET A 546 18.40 19.55 -27.18
N ASN A 547 19.00 19.47 -28.37
CA ASN A 547 20.44 19.21 -28.55
C ASN A 547 20.95 17.98 -27.76
N ASP A 548 20.19 16.87 -27.83
CA ASP A 548 20.42 15.64 -27.06
C ASP A 548 20.32 15.76 -25.52
N ILE A 549 19.94 16.93 -25.00
CA ILE A 549 19.70 17.18 -23.57
C ILE A 549 18.20 17.08 -23.28
N CYS A 550 17.84 16.41 -22.18
CA CYS A 550 16.46 16.39 -21.67
C CYS A 550 16.17 17.59 -20.78
N LEU A 551 15.29 18.46 -21.24
CA LEU A 551 14.80 19.62 -20.51
C LEU A 551 13.51 19.27 -19.77
N PRO A 552 13.41 19.43 -18.45
CA PRO A 552 12.16 19.26 -17.72
C PRO A 552 11.03 20.17 -18.25
N PHE A 553 9.77 19.79 -18.03
CA PHE A 553 8.63 20.65 -18.35
C PHE A 553 8.72 22.01 -17.63
N GLY A 554 8.35 23.07 -18.34
CA GLY A 554 8.46 24.46 -17.88
C GLY A 554 9.87 25.05 -17.92
N ASN A 555 10.90 24.27 -18.28
CA ASN A 555 12.27 24.78 -18.37
C ASN A 555 12.37 25.79 -19.52
N ARG A 556 12.78 27.02 -19.20
CA ARG A 556 12.88 28.16 -20.13
C ARG A 556 14.26 28.21 -20.77
N VAL A 557 14.30 28.28 -22.09
CA VAL A 557 15.52 28.27 -22.91
C VAL A 557 15.48 29.37 -23.96
N LYS A 558 16.60 29.65 -24.62
CA LYS A 558 16.64 30.52 -25.81
C LYS A 558 17.02 29.68 -27.02
N VAL A 559 16.10 29.56 -27.97
CA VAL A 559 16.33 28.91 -29.27
C VAL A 559 16.61 30.01 -30.27
N GLU A 560 17.84 30.08 -30.80
CA GLU A 560 18.26 31.08 -31.79
C GLU A 560 17.93 32.55 -31.39
N SER A 561 18.01 32.85 -30.10
CA SER A 561 17.67 34.15 -29.46
C SER A 561 16.19 34.38 -29.12
N THR A 562 15.29 33.46 -29.48
CA THR A 562 13.87 33.52 -29.08
C THR A 562 13.67 32.85 -27.72
N PRO A 563 13.16 33.57 -26.70
CA PRO A 563 12.77 32.97 -25.42
C PRO A 563 11.69 31.90 -25.64
N SER A 564 11.97 30.70 -25.19
CA SER A 564 11.16 29.50 -25.40
C SER A 564 11.09 28.69 -24.11
N TYR A 565 10.23 27.67 -24.06
CA TYR A 565 10.09 26.78 -22.92
C TYR A 565 9.77 25.36 -23.37
N CYS A 566 10.07 24.38 -22.52
CA CYS A 566 9.62 23.01 -22.71
C CYS A 566 8.16 22.85 -22.27
N ASP A 567 7.26 22.59 -23.21
CA ASP A 567 5.85 22.39 -22.94
C ASP A 567 5.52 20.96 -22.53
N ILE A 568 4.39 20.78 -21.85
CA ILE A 568 3.90 19.46 -21.40
C ILE A 568 3.63 18.48 -22.54
N ASP A 569 3.47 18.96 -23.77
CA ASP A 569 3.38 18.12 -24.97
C ASP A 569 4.74 17.62 -25.50
N LYS A 570 5.83 17.88 -24.75
CA LYS A 570 7.22 17.48 -25.03
C LYS A 570 7.88 18.25 -26.19
N THR A 571 7.30 19.37 -26.61
CA THR A 571 7.87 20.25 -27.64
C THR A 571 8.39 21.56 -27.03
N ILE A 572 9.41 22.14 -27.67
CA ILE A 572 9.90 23.48 -27.32
C ILE A 572 9.02 24.52 -28.00
N LYS A 573 8.39 25.41 -27.22
CA LYS A 573 7.48 26.46 -27.72
C LYS A 573 8.00 27.85 -27.38
N PRO A 574 7.78 28.86 -28.23
CA PRO A 574 8.11 30.24 -27.90
C PRO A 574 7.26 30.73 -26.73
N GLN A 575 7.84 31.57 -25.89
CA GLN A 575 7.09 32.27 -24.84
C GLN A 575 6.21 33.36 -25.45
N LYS A 576 5.06 33.58 -24.81
CA LYS A 576 3.98 34.47 -25.23
C LYS A 576 4.16 35.88 -24.67
N GLU A 577 3.63 36.86 -25.40
CA GLU A 577 3.71 38.28 -25.07
C GLU A 577 2.61 38.66 -24.07
N MET A 578 2.61 39.91 -23.59
CA MET A 578 1.55 40.40 -22.70
C MET A 578 0.15 40.25 -23.33
N GLU A 579 -0.85 39.98 -22.49
CA GLU A 579 -2.28 39.78 -22.81
C GLU A 579 -2.61 38.51 -23.61
N ASP A 580 -1.61 37.77 -24.08
CA ASP A 580 -1.82 36.48 -24.74
C ASP A 580 -2.38 35.45 -23.76
N SER A 581 -3.22 34.55 -24.29
CA SER A 581 -3.82 33.49 -23.48
C SER A 581 -2.80 32.46 -23.04
N CYS A 582 -2.78 32.16 -21.74
CA CYS A 582 -1.87 31.20 -21.12
C CYS A 582 -2.62 30.30 -20.13
N MET A 583 -2.04 29.15 -19.82
CA MET A 583 -2.50 28.27 -18.75
C MET A 583 -1.50 28.16 -17.60
N ASN A 584 -0.23 28.46 -17.84
CA ASN A 584 0.85 28.40 -16.85
C ASN A 584 1.85 29.55 -17.03
N ASP A 585 2.54 29.90 -15.94
CA ASP A 585 3.47 31.04 -15.88
C ASP A 585 4.63 30.96 -16.88
N TYR A 586 5.17 29.75 -17.12
CA TYR A 586 6.29 29.54 -18.04
C TYR A 586 5.93 29.81 -19.51
N GLU A 587 4.64 29.86 -19.84
CA GLU A 587 4.19 30.22 -21.18
C GLU A 587 4.42 31.70 -21.48
N CYS A 588 4.54 32.54 -20.45
CA CYS A 588 4.62 33.99 -20.58
C CYS A 588 6.05 34.51 -20.47
N LEU A 589 6.42 35.49 -21.32
CA LEU A 589 7.70 36.19 -21.19
C LEU A 589 7.88 36.81 -19.80
N SER A 590 6.80 37.35 -19.25
CA SER A 590 6.71 37.93 -17.90
C SER A 590 6.83 36.93 -16.76
N ASN A 591 6.70 35.62 -17.04
CA ASN A 591 6.62 34.55 -16.04
C ASN A 591 5.42 34.68 -15.08
N ASP A 592 4.33 35.27 -15.55
CA ASP A 592 3.16 35.60 -14.73
C ASP A 592 1.91 35.42 -15.60
N CYS A 593 1.25 34.28 -15.42
CA CYS A 593 -0.01 33.93 -16.07
C CYS A 593 -1.15 34.06 -15.05
N SER A 594 -1.94 35.11 -15.19
CA SER A 594 -3.05 35.40 -14.27
C SER A 594 -4.31 35.67 -15.06
N ASP A 595 -5.46 35.18 -14.58
CA ASP A 595 -6.74 35.20 -15.29
C ASP A 595 -6.63 34.69 -16.75
N SER A 596 -5.85 33.62 -16.93
CA SER A 596 -5.57 32.99 -18.24
C SER A 596 -4.91 33.92 -19.26
N LYS A 597 -4.22 34.97 -18.80
CA LYS A 597 -3.49 35.92 -19.62
C LYS A 597 -2.08 36.18 -19.10
N CYS A 598 -1.15 36.40 -20.01
CA CYS A 598 0.19 36.83 -19.66
C CYS A 598 0.17 38.27 -19.16
N VAL A 599 0.43 38.47 -17.87
CA VAL A 599 0.44 39.78 -17.22
C VAL A 599 1.84 40.14 -16.76
N SER A 600 2.10 41.40 -16.45
CA SER A 600 3.33 41.82 -15.75
C SER A 600 2.92 42.62 -14.52
N THR A 601 2.93 41.97 -13.36
CA THR A 601 2.67 42.61 -12.05
C THR A 601 3.56 43.83 -11.80
N TYR A 602 4.80 43.82 -12.29
CA TYR A 602 5.70 44.98 -12.26
C TYR A 602 5.21 46.16 -13.13
N SER A 603 4.69 45.90 -14.33
CA SER A 603 4.18 46.95 -15.23
C SER A 603 2.85 47.54 -14.75
N LEU A 604 1.98 46.72 -14.14
CA LEU A 604 0.70 47.16 -13.57
C LEU A 604 0.91 48.11 -12.38
N LEU A 605 1.82 47.76 -11.45
CA LEU A 605 2.18 48.62 -10.32
C LEU A 605 2.87 49.91 -10.77
N GLN A 606 3.72 49.87 -11.81
CA GLN A 606 4.29 51.08 -12.41
C GLN A 606 3.23 51.99 -13.03
N LYS A 607 2.27 51.44 -13.78
CA LYS A 607 1.16 52.21 -14.36
C LYS A 607 0.25 52.80 -13.30
N ILE A 608 -0.03 52.06 -12.22
CA ILE A 608 -0.77 52.56 -11.05
C ILE A 608 0.03 53.68 -10.38
N TRP A 609 1.35 53.53 -10.23
CA TRP A 609 2.19 54.55 -9.61
C TRP A 609 2.35 55.81 -10.48
N GLU A 610 2.44 55.68 -11.81
CA GLU A 610 2.43 56.82 -12.74
C GLU A 610 1.06 57.50 -12.84
N PHE A 611 -0.03 56.72 -12.80
CA PHE A 611 -1.39 57.24 -12.68
C PHE A 611 -1.57 58.03 -11.38
N LEU A 612 -1.09 57.50 -10.24
CA LEU A 612 -1.10 58.21 -8.96
C LEU A 612 -0.22 59.46 -9.02
N LYS A 613 0.96 59.43 -9.65
CA LYS A 613 1.78 60.64 -9.87
C LYS A 613 1.06 61.71 -10.68
N ASN A 614 0.34 61.33 -11.73
CA ASN A 614 -0.43 62.26 -12.56
C ASN A 614 -1.66 62.84 -11.84
N ILE A 615 -2.22 62.10 -10.87
CA ILE A 615 -3.31 62.59 -9.99
C ILE A 615 -2.78 63.51 -8.89
N PHE A 616 -1.61 63.21 -8.33
CA PHE A 616 -1.04 63.94 -7.18
C PHE A 616 0.00 65.01 -7.56
N SER A 617 0.29 65.21 -8.85
CA SER A 617 1.08 66.36 -9.32
C SER A 617 0.21 67.62 -9.46
N PHE A 618 -0.27 68.14 -8.33
CA PHE A 618 -0.75 69.52 -8.20
C PHE A 618 0.11 70.28 -7.19
N ARG A 619 0.90 71.24 -7.73
CA ARG A 619 1.47 72.44 -7.11
C ARG A 619 2.24 72.30 -5.79
N SER A 620 3.56 72.43 -5.91
CA SER A 620 4.32 73.42 -5.13
C SER A 620 5.04 74.35 -6.09
#